data_AF-A0A2V8UT10-F1
#
_entry.id   AF-A0A2V8UT10-F1
#
_cell.length_a   1.000
_cell.length_b   1.000
_cell.length_c   1.000
_cell.angle_alpha   90.00
_cell.angle_beta   90.00
_cell.angle_gamma   90.00
#
_symmetry.space_group_name_H-M   'P 1'
#
loop_
_entity.id
_entity.type
_entity.pdbx_description
1 polymer ?
#
loop_
_entity_poly.entity_id
_entity_poly.type
_entity_poly.pdbx_seq_one_letter_code
_entity_poly.pdbx_strand_id
1 'polypeptide(L)'
;MLLRLEHTDDAEVRRTLDHLMLRIPPLRGRGIRLEFRPALTDHRGRLLSEGSVGTPIHAATHIRKRYIVLDAELQTKKSELARIVVHEIFHFAWLRLGNKKRRAYEQLVSQEIQSGARGELGWSAESRKRKLTLRDRRNRTRRWHEYCCESFCDTGAWLYSGIRRHGEFTLALRLRNARRAWFEGAEMRGATPI
;
A
#
# COMPACT_ATOMS: atom_id res chain seq x y z
N MET A 1 12.25 7.72 15.42
CA MET A 1 11.47 6.47 15.31
C MET A 1 10.02 6.83 14.92
N LEU A 2 9.61 6.56 13.67
CA LEU A 2 8.32 7.03 13.11
C LEU A 2 7.23 5.95 13.03
N LEU A 3 7.58 4.68 13.25
CA LEU A 3 6.61 3.65 13.60
C LEU A 3 6.82 3.27 15.06
N ARG A 4 5.73 3.26 15.83
CA ARG A 4 5.70 2.74 17.19
C ARG A 4 4.92 1.43 17.12
N LEU A 5 5.60 0.33 17.40
CA LEU A 5 4.95 -0.97 17.53
C LEU A 5 4.26 -0.99 18.89
N GLU A 6 2.95 -1.20 18.88
CA GLU A 6 2.18 -1.41 20.10
C GLU A 6 1.67 -2.86 20.01
N HIS A 7 2.01 -3.69 20.99
CA HIS A 7 1.51 -5.06 21.14
C HIS A 7 2.16 -6.15 20.26
N THR A 8 3.48 -6.11 20.05
CA THR A 8 4.23 -7.35 19.72
C THR A 8 5.58 -7.38 20.43
N ASP A 9 5.80 -8.42 21.23
CA ASP A 9 7.10 -8.72 21.88
C ASP A 9 7.95 -9.68 21.04
N ASP A 10 7.48 -10.03 19.84
CA ASP A 10 8.21 -10.88 18.93
C ASP A 10 9.44 -10.15 18.36
N ALA A 11 10.62 -10.60 18.77
CA ALA A 11 11.91 -10.04 18.37
C ALA A 11 12.16 -10.16 16.86
N GLU A 12 11.61 -11.18 16.20
CA GLU A 12 11.76 -11.39 14.78
C GLU A 12 10.86 -10.47 13.94
N VAL A 13 9.63 -10.24 14.40
CA VAL A 13 8.76 -9.21 13.83
C VAL A 13 9.43 -7.85 13.93
N ARG A 14 9.97 -7.49 15.11
CA ARG A 14 10.70 -6.23 15.31
C ARG A 14 11.88 -6.09 14.35
N ARG A 15 12.75 -7.10 14.25
CA ARG A 15 13.87 -7.11 13.28
C ARG A 15 13.41 -6.93 11.83
N THR A 16 12.31 -7.58 11.44
CA THR A 16 11.75 -7.45 10.09
C THR A 16 11.33 -6.01 9.81
N LEU A 17 10.68 -5.37 10.78
CA LEU A 17 10.20 -4.00 10.65
C LEU A 17 11.33 -2.97 10.72
N ASP A 18 12.37 -3.21 11.53
CA ASP A 18 13.56 -2.37 11.57
C ASP A 18 14.31 -2.41 10.23
N HIS A 19 14.53 -3.60 9.67
CA HIS A 19 15.11 -3.74 8.33
C HIS A 19 14.28 -3.08 7.25
N LEU A 20 12.95 -3.14 7.38
CA LEU A 20 12.05 -2.44 6.47
C LEU A 20 12.23 -0.92 6.56
N MET A 21 12.38 -0.36 7.75
CA MET A 21 12.58 1.08 7.93
C MET A 21 13.89 1.60 7.32
N LEU A 22 14.90 0.74 7.18
CA LEU A 22 16.13 1.08 6.46
C LEU A 22 15.95 1.15 4.94
N ARG A 23 14.89 0.53 4.40
CA ARG A 23 14.62 0.47 2.95
C ARG A 23 13.65 1.53 2.46
N ILE A 24 12.69 1.92 3.29
CA ILE A 24 11.71 2.96 2.94
C ILE A 24 12.43 4.32 2.95
N PRO A 25 12.11 5.26 2.03
CA PRO A 25 12.63 6.61 2.09
C PRO A 25 12.33 7.25 3.45
N PRO A 26 13.19 8.19 3.94
CA PRO A 26 12.93 8.87 5.21
C PRO A 26 11.50 9.40 5.27
N LEU A 27 10.78 9.07 6.33
CA LEU A 27 9.40 9.50 6.51
C LEU A 27 9.37 10.85 7.25
N ARG A 28 8.37 11.69 6.97
CA ARG A 28 8.15 12.97 7.69
C ARG A 28 6.71 13.06 8.18
N GLY A 29 6.53 13.07 9.50
CA GLY A 29 5.22 13.19 10.12
C GLY A 29 5.20 12.66 11.55
N ARG A 30 4.00 12.42 12.08
CA ARG A 30 3.84 11.80 13.41
C ARG A 30 4.01 10.29 13.33
N GLY A 31 4.23 9.66 14.49
CA GLY A 31 4.26 8.21 14.60
C GLY A 31 3.02 7.52 14.00
N ILE A 32 3.19 6.31 13.47
CA ILE A 32 2.10 5.37 13.15
C ILE A 32 2.18 4.23 14.15
N ARG A 33 1.05 3.88 14.76
CA ARG A 33 0.92 2.73 15.66
C ARG A 33 0.61 1.49 14.82
N LEU A 34 1.12 0.33 15.20
CA LEU A 34 0.83 -0.92 14.53
C LEU A 34 0.46 -1.96 15.58
N GLU A 35 -0.64 -2.66 15.33
CA GLU A 35 -1.25 -3.66 16.22
C GLU A 35 -1.55 -4.95 15.43
N PHE A 36 -1.38 -6.11 16.05
CA PHE A 36 -1.78 -7.40 15.48
C PHE A 36 -3.08 -7.89 16.13
N ARG A 37 -3.97 -8.46 15.31
CA ARG A 37 -5.22 -9.08 15.78
C ARG A 37 -5.50 -10.39 15.04
N PRO A 38 -6.05 -11.41 15.69
CA PRO A 38 -6.33 -12.69 15.03
C PRO A 38 -7.57 -12.60 14.11
N ALA A 39 -7.52 -13.35 13.00
CA ALA A 39 -8.65 -13.61 12.10
C ALA A 39 -9.43 -12.33 11.72
N LEU A 40 -8.74 -11.39 11.09
CA LEU A 40 -9.31 -10.13 10.66
C LEU A 40 -10.26 -10.31 9.48
N THR A 41 -11.44 -9.70 9.59
CA THR A 41 -12.40 -9.63 8.49
C THR A 41 -12.93 -8.21 8.29
N ASP A 42 -13.23 -7.86 7.05
CA ASP A 42 -14.05 -6.69 6.74
C ASP A 42 -15.51 -7.13 6.56
N HIS A 43 -16.40 -6.52 7.34
CA HIS A 43 -17.83 -6.69 7.19
C HIS A 43 -18.52 -5.34 7.07
N ARG A 44 -18.94 -4.99 5.84
CA ARG A 44 -19.62 -3.71 5.52
C ARG A 44 -18.81 -2.48 5.96
N GLY A 45 -17.50 -2.51 5.77
CA GLY A 45 -16.59 -1.41 6.13
C GLY A 45 -16.26 -1.33 7.63
N ARG A 46 -16.60 -2.37 8.40
CA ARG A 46 -16.20 -2.52 9.80
C ARG A 46 -15.17 -3.63 9.91
N LEU A 47 -14.04 -3.30 10.53
CA LEU A 47 -13.02 -4.27 10.89
C LEU A 47 -13.50 -5.10 12.07
N LEU A 48 -13.56 -6.42 11.88
CA LEU A 48 -13.83 -7.40 12.91
C LEU A 48 -12.57 -8.26 13.13
N SER A 49 -12.48 -8.88 14.30
CA SER A 49 -11.45 -9.84 14.68
C SER A 49 -12.14 -11.03 15.32
N GLU A 50 -11.73 -12.25 14.96
CA GLU A 50 -12.35 -13.51 15.42
C GLU A 50 -13.83 -13.64 15.04
N GLY A 51 -14.30 -12.85 14.07
CA GLY A 51 -15.68 -12.89 13.59
C GLY A 51 -15.91 -14.04 12.62
N SER A 52 -17.06 -14.71 12.73
CA SER A 52 -17.49 -15.75 11.77
C SER A 52 -18.06 -15.20 10.46
N VAL A 53 -18.07 -13.88 10.28
CA VAL A 53 -18.66 -13.18 9.14
C VAL A 53 -17.70 -12.14 8.57
N GLY A 54 -17.88 -11.83 7.28
CA GLY A 54 -17.05 -10.86 6.56
C GLY A 54 -16.06 -11.50 5.60
N THR A 55 -15.34 -10.67 4.86
CA THR A 55 -14.27 -11.11 3.97
C THR A 55 -12.94 -11.06 4.73
N PRO A 56 -12.15 -12.15 4.76
CA PRO A 56 -10.82 -12.11 5.37
C PRO A 56 -9.95 -11.02 4.75
N ILE A 57 -9.25 -10.26 5.60
CA ILE A 57 -8.29 -9.24 5.18
C ILE A 57 -7.01 -9.38 5.98
N HIS A 58 -5.87 -9.06 5.37
CA HIS A 58 -4.60 -9.12 6.09
C HIS A 58 -4.28 -7.85 6.88
N ALA A 59 -4.91 -6.72 6.54
CA ALA A 59 -4.64 -5.45 7.18
C ALA A 59 -5.78 -4.44 6.99
N ALA A 60 -5.78 -3.43 7.85
CA ALA A 60 -6.56 -2.21 7.67
C ALA A 60 -5.80 -0.99 8.21
N THR A 61 -5.82 0.09 7.43
CA THR A 61 -5.27 1.39 7.85
C THR A 61 -6.35 2.35 8.36
N HIS A 62 -6.13 2.87 9.56
CA HIS A 62 -6.97 3.91 10.16
C HIS A 62 -6.26 5.27 10.17
N ILE A 63 -6.31 5.93 9.02
CA ILE A 63 -5.54 7.16 8.74
C ILE A 63 -5.69 8.24 9.82
N ARG A 64 -6.92 8.55 10.26
CA ARG A 64 -7.17 9.63 11.23
C ARG A 64 -6.60 9.34 12.61
N LYS A 65 -6.67 8.08 13.04
CA LYS A 65 -6.18 7.60 14.34
C LYS A 65 -4.70 7.17 14.29
N ARG A 66 -4.06 7.26 13.10
CA ARG A 66 -2.67 6.87 12.83
C ARG A 66 -2.31 5.50 13.38
N TYR A 67 -3.13 4.50 13.08
CA TYR A 67 -2.78 3.12 13.36
C TYR A 67 -3.10 2.19 12.20
N ILE A 68 -2.34 1.10 12.14
CA ILE A 68 -2.49 -0.02 11.23
C ILE A 68 -2.83 -1.23 12.08
N VAL A 69 -3.84 -1.99 11.67
CA VAL A 69 -4.12 -3.32 12.23
C VAL A 69 -3.71 -4.35 11.21
N LEU A 70 -3.01 -5.38 11.66
CA LEU A 70 -2.52 -6.49 10.86
C LEU A 70 -3.10 -7.80 11.37
N ASP A 71 -3.36 -8.75 10.47
CA ASP A 71 -3.72 -10.09 10.89
C ASP A 71 -2.52 -10.76 11.59
N ALA A 72 -2.76 -11.38 12.74
CA ALA A 72 -1.73 -12.03 13.55
C ALA A 72 -0.99 -13.13 12.77
N GLU A 73 -1.59 -13.74 11.75
CA GLU A 73 -0.93 -14.72 10.89
C GLU A 73 0.29 -14.16 10.16
N LEU A 74 0.35 -12.84 9.94
CA LEU A 74 1.46 -12.19 9.25
C LEU A 74 2.76 -12.26 10.05
N GLN A 75 2.69 -12.45 11.37
CA GLN A 75 3.88 -12.56 12.22
C GLN A 75 4.79 -13.71 11.79
N THR A 76 4.23 -14.79 11.21
CA THR A 76 5.00 -15.94 10.70
C THR A 76 5.37 -15.82 9.21
N LYS A 77 4.88 -14.79 8.50
CA LYS A 77 5.02 -14.60 7.05
C LYS A 77 5.84 -13.34 6.75
N LYS A 78 7.13 -13.33 7.06
CA LYS A 78 8.03 -12.15 7.00
C LYS A 78 7.92 -11.32 5.72
N SER A 79 7.95 -11.98 4.56
CA SER A 79 7.84 -11.29 3.26
C SER A 79 6.48 -10.60 3.14
N GLU A 80 5.39 -11.31 3.44
CA GLU A 80 4.04 -10.73 3.38
C GLU A 80 3.85 -9.61 4.40
N LEU A 81 4.35 -9.77 5.63
CA LEU A 81 4.39 -8.72 6.63
C LEU A 81 5.08 -7.47 6.09
N ALA A 82 6.28 -7.61 5.53
CA ALA A 82 7.01 -6.48 4.97
C ALA A 82 6.24 -5.80 3.82
N ARG A 83 5.67 -6.59 2.90
CA ARG A 83 4.87 -6.08 1.77
C ARG A 83 3.67 -5.28 2.23
N ILE A 84 2.90 -5.87 3.14
CA ILE A 84 1.65 -5.31 3.65
C ILE A 84 1.93 -4.07 4.48
N VAL A 85 2.91 -4.10 5.39
CA VAL A 85 3.26 -2.91 6.19
C VAL A 85 3.68 -1.74 5.31
N VAL A 86 4.48 -1.97 4.26
CA VAL A 86 4.82 -0.89 3.31
C VAL A 86 3.56 -0.39 2.61
N HIS A 87 2.70 -1.28 2.12
CA HIS A 87 1.44 -0.89 1.48
C HIS A 87 0.64 0.05 2.39
N GLU A 88 0.41 -0.35 3.63
CA GLU A 88 -0.36 0.41 4.62
C GLU A 88 0.31 1.77 4.98
N ILE A 89 1.64 1.82 5.10
CA ILE A 89 2.38 3.09 5.29
C ILE A 89 2.13 4.03 4.10
N PHE A 90 2.13 3.52 2.87
CA PHE A 90 1.96 4.35 1.68
C PHE A 90 0.52 4.88 1.52
N HIS A 91 -0.49 4.33 2.22
CA HIS A 91 -1.79 4.99 2.34
C HIS A 91 -1.71 6.33 3.07
N PHE A 92 -0.89 6.42 4.13
CA PHE A 92 -0.61 7.71 4.78
C PHE A 92 0.09 8.65 3.82
N ALA A 93 1.08 8.15 3.07
CA ALA A 93 1.82 8.93 2.11
C ALA A 93 0.93 9.51 1.00
N TRP A 94 0.08 8.68 0.41
CA TRP A 94 -0.85 9.08 -0.63
C TRP A 94 -1.75 10.25 -0.18
N LEU A 95 -2.27 10.20 1.04
CA LEU A 95 -3.12 11.27 1.55
C LEU A 95 -2.38 12.61 1.70
N ARG A 96 -1.06 12.58 1.96
CA ARG A 96 -0.23 13.78 2.21
C ARG A 96 0.59 14.25 1.02
N LEU A 97 0.53 13.53 -0.09
CA LEU A 97 1.27 13.79 -1.31
C LEU A 97 0.86 15.09 -2.02
N GLY A 98 -0.34 15.61 -1.74
CA GLY A 98 -0.88 16.83 -2.35
C GLY A 98 -1.43 16.60 -3.77
N ASN A 99 -2.28 17.54 -4.24
CA ASN A 99 -3.06 17.33 -5.46
C ASN A 99 -2.22 17.26 -6.74
N LYS A 100 -1.16 18.07 -6.86
CA LYS A 100 -0.31 18.10 -8.06
C LYS A 100 0.36 16.75 -8.31
N LYS A 101 1.01 16.21 -7.28
CA LYS A 101 1.72 14.92 -7.35
C LYS A 101 0.76 13.75 -7.53
N ARG A 102 -0.38 13.72 -6.83
CA ARG A 102 -1.43 12.72 -7.07
C ARG A 102 -1.92 12.73 -8.51
N ARG A 103 -2.19 13.90 -9.09
CA ARG A 103 -2.59 14.03 -10.50
C ARG A 103 -1.50 13.54 -11.46
N ALA A 104 -0.22 13.80 -11.17
CA ALA A 104 0.88 13.29 -11.98
C ALA A 104 0.92 11.76 -11.97
N TYR A 105 0.73 11.13 -10.81
CA TYR A 105 0.63 9.67 -10.70
C TYR A 105 -0.62 9.12 -11.40
N GLU A 106 -1.79 9.76 -11.20
CA GLU A 106 -3.03 9.41 -11.91
C GLU A 106 -2.82 9.44 -13.44
N GLN A 107 -2.11 10.44 -13.96
CA GLN A 107 -1.83 10.56 -15.38
C GLN A 107 -0.93 9.42 -15.89
N LEU A 108 0.09 9.04 -15.12
CA LEU A 108 0.95 7.90 -15.43
C LEU A 108 0.13 6.62 -15.58
N VAL A 109 -0.64 6.24 -14.57
CA VAL A 109 -1.43 5.00 -14.60
C VAL A 109 -2.60 5.07 -15.59
N SER A 110 -3.11 6.28 -15.88
CA SER A 110 -4.08 6.51 -16.94
C SER A 110 -3.51 6.16 -18.31
N GLN A 111 -2.28 6.60 -18.61
CA GLN A 111 -1.60 6.27 -19.87
C GLN A 111 -1.32 4.77 -19.97
N GLU A 112 -0.88 4.12 -18.89
CA GLU A 112 -0.70 2.67 -18.84
C GLU A 112 -1.98 1.92 -19.24
N ILE A 113 -3.11 2.27 -18.63
CA ILE A 113 -4.41 1.67 -18.96
C ILE A 113 -4.82 1.98 -20.41
N GLN A 114 -4.59 3.20 -20.89
CA GLN A 114 -4.91 3.56 -22.28
C GLN A 114 -4.14 2.72 -23.28
N SER A 115 -2.88 2.39 -22.97
CA SER A 115 -2.02 1.52 -23.77
C SER A 115 -2.27 0.03 -23.54
N GLY A 116 -3.33 -0.36 -22.83
CA GLY A 116 -3.71 -1.76 -22.63
C GLY A 116 -2.89 -2.50 -21.57
N ALA A 117 -2.35 -1.81 -20.57
CA ALA A 117 -1.57 -2.43 -19.49
C ALA A 117 -2.37 -3.52 -18.75
N ARG A 118 -1.85 -4.75 -18.80
CA ARG A 118 -2.34 -5.90 -18.04
C ARG A 118 -1.57 -6.07 -16.72
N GLY A 119 -2.24 -6.65 -15.73
CA GLY A 119 -1.68 -6.88 -14.40
C GLY A 119 -1.46 -5.61 -13.58
N GLU A 120 -0.98 -5.81 -12.36
CA GLU A 120 -0.65 -4.79 -11.36
C GLU A 120 0.50 -5.27 -10.44
N LEU A 121 0.84 -4.46 -9.44
CA LEU A 121 1.87 -4.75 -8.43
C LEU A 121 1.29 -5.24 -7.09
N GLY A 122 -0.01 -5.49 -7.03
CA GLY A 122 -0.69 -6.06 -5.89
C GLY A 122 -2.15 -6.38 -6.23
N TRP A 123 -2.75 -7.29 -5.45
CA TRP A 123 -4.15 -7.68 -5.62
C TRP A 123 -5.11 -6.52 -5.34
N SER A 124 -4.72 -5.62 -4.44
CA SER A 124 -5.51 -4.46 -4.02
C SER A 124 -5.78 -3.51 -5.21
N ALA A 125 -4.75 -3.19 -6.01
CA ALA A 125 -4.89 -2.41 -7.24
C ALA A 125 -5.54 -3.22 -8.36
N GLU A 126 -5.17 -4.49 -8.55
CA GLU A 126 -5.71 -5.35 -9.60
C GLU A 126 -7.24 -5.50 -9.49
N SER A 127 -7.74 -5.78 -8.28
CA SER A 127 -9.17 -5.94 -8.03
C SER A 127 -9.97 -4.66 -8.29
N ARG A 128 -9.39 -3.49 -8.03
CA ARG A 128 -10.02 -2.19 -8.33
C ARG A 128 -9.95 -1.86 -9.81
N LYS A 129 -8.82 -2.11 -10.46
CA LYS A 129 -8.63 -1.94 -11.91
C LYS A 129 -9.67 -2.71 -12.71
N ARG A 130 -9.94 -3.96 -12.33
CA ARG A 130 -10.97 -4.82 -12.97
C ARG A 130 -12.38 -4.27 -12.87
N LYS A 131 -12.67 -3.41 -11.89
CA LYS A 131 -13.99 -2.78 -11.69
C LYS A 131 -14.11 -1.42 -12.38
N LEU A 132 -13.04 -0.90 -12.98
CA LEU A 132 -13.05 0.40 -13.65
C LEU A 132 -13.77 0.32 -15.00
N THR A 133 -14.56 1.35 -15.26
CA THR A 133 -15.08 1.66 -16.59
C THR A 133 -14.28 2.79 -17.23
N LEU A 134 -14.42 2.97 -18.54
CA LEU A 134 -13.84 4.13 -19.24
C LEU A 134 -14.34 5.48 -18.67
N ARG A 135 -15.60 5.51 -18.18
CA ARG A 135 -16.20 6.71 -17.58
C ARG A 135 -15.58 7.04 -16.22
N ASP A 136 -15.23 6.04 -15.42
CA ASP A 136 -14.59 6.26 -14.11
C ASP A 136 -13.31 7.07 -14.23
N ARG A 137 -12.48 6.74 -15.22
CA ARG A 137 -11.22 7.44 -15.51
C ARG A 137 -11.44 8.85 -16.05
N ARG A 138 -12.35 9.01 -17.03
CA ARG A 138 -12.65 10.32 -17.65
C ARG A 138 -13.22 11.30 -16.63
N ASN A 139 -14.15 10.83 -15.79
CA ASN A 139 -14.84 11.66 -14.81
C ASN A 139 -14.15 11.70 -13.45
N ARG A 140 -13.04 10.97 -13.29
CA ARG A 140 -12.27 10.84 -12.04
C ARG A 140 -13.19 10.50 -10.86
N THR A 141 -13.97 9.44 -11.04
CA THR A 141 -14.92 9.00 -10.01
C THR A 141 -14.18 8.49 -8.76
N ARG A 142 -14.93 8.22 -7.69
CA ARG A 142 -14.38 7.58 -6.50
C ARG A 142 -13.61 6.29 -6.82
N ARG A 143 -14.13 5.45 -7.73
CA ARG A 143 -13.46 4.19 -8.13
C ARG A 143 -12.10 4.45 -8.77
N TRP A 144 -11.98 5.51 -9.58
CA TRP A 144 -10.71 5.93 -10.14
C TRP A 144 -9.71 6.35 -9.05
N HIS A 145 -10.15 7.19 -8.11
CA HIS A 145 -9.30 7.62 -7.01
C HIS A 145 -8.85 6.48 -6.09
N GLU A 146 -9.73 5.53 -5.81
CA GLU A 146 -9.41 4.32 -5.05
C GLU A 146 -8.38 3.46 -5.81
N TYR A 147 -8.58 3.21 -7.11
CA TYR A 147 -7.57 2.50 -7.91
C TYR A 147 -6.21 3.19 -7.90
N CYS A 148 -6.15 4.50 -8.11
CA CYS A 148 -4.87 5.22 -8.14
C CYS A 148 -4.15 5.20 -6.78
N CYS A 149 -4.91 5.32 -5.69
CA CYS A 149 -4.36 5.16 -4.33
C CYS A 149 -3.69 3.80 -4.16
N GLU A 150 -4.37 2.74 -4.59
CA GLU A 150 -3.94 1.36 -4.30
C GLU A 150 -2.82 0.95 -5.24
N SER A 151 -2.88 1.37 -6.50
CA SER A 151 -1.77 1.28 -7.45
C SER A 151 -0.51 1.97 -6.91
N PHE A 152 -0.64 3.15 -6.31
CA PHE A 152 0.46 3.86 -5.68
C PHE A 152 1.02 3.08 -4.47
N CYS A 153 0.15 2.58 -3.59
CA CYS A 153 0.57 1.85 -2.38
C CYS A 153 1.22 0.50 -2.72
N ASP A 154 0.67 -0.25 -3.68
CA ASP A 154 1.26 -1.48 -4.22
C ASP A 154 2.62 -1.22 -4.88
N THR A 155 2.77 -0.09 -5.56
CA THR A 155 4.06 0.31 -6.14
C THR A 155 5.09 0.59 -5.05
N GLY A 156 4.70 1.30 -3.97
CA GLY A 156 5.54 1.49 -2.80
C GLY A 156 5.95 0.15 -2.16
N ALA A 157 4.99 -0.76 -1.98
CA ALA A 157 5.25 -2.10 -1.46
C ALA A 157 6.22 -2.90 -2.34
N TRP A 158 6.06 -2.87 -3.65
CA TRP A 158 6.97 -3.49 -4.60
C TRP A 158 8.40 -2.90 -4.51
N LEU A 159 8.53 -1.57 -4.37
CA LEU A 159 9.83 -0.91 -4.29
C LEU A 159 10.57 -1.18 -2.97
N TYR A 160 9.86 -1.10 -1.83
CA TYR A 160 10.52 -0.94 -0.53
C TYR A 160 10.37 -2.14 0.42
N SER A 161 9.52 -3.13 0.12
CA SER A 161 9.43 -4.36 0.93
C SER A 161 10.71 -5.21 0.89
N GLY A 162 11.51 -5.05 -0.17
CA GLY A 162 12.70 -5.85 -0.45
C GLY A 162 12.40 -7.21 -1.10
N ILE A 163 11.14 -7.45 -1.49
CA ILE A 163 10.73 -8.67 -2.20
C ILE A 163 11.04 -8.50 -3.69
N ARG A 164 11.88 -9.40 -4.23
CA ARG A 164 12.25 -9.37 -5.66
C ARG A 164 11.19 -9.98 -6.57
N ARG A 165 10.51 -11.04 -6.12
CA ARG A 165 9.50 -11.79 -6.86
C ARG A 165 8.32 -12.09 -5.94
N HIS A 166 7.11 -11.85 -6.42
CA HIS A 166 5.87 -12.15 -5.72
C HIS A 166 4.79 -12.50 -6.74
N GLY A 167 3.88 -13.41 -6.39
CA GLY A 167 2.81 -13.85 -7.30
C GLY A 167 1.87 -12.71 -7.73
N GLU A 168 1.71 -11.70 -6.89
CA GLU A 168 0.90 -10.52 -7.22
C GLU A 168 1.62 -9.51 -8.12
N PHE A 169 2.95 -9.62 -8.30
CA PHE A 169 3.71 -8.72 -9.16
C PHE A 169 3.60 -9.19 -10.61
N THR A 170 2.51 -8.79 -11.28
CA THR A 170 2.14 -9.23 -12.63
C THR A 170 2.26 -8.14 -13.69
N LEU A 171 2.40 -6.87 -13.29
CA LEU A 171 2.59 -5.73 -14.20
C LEU A 171 3.82 -5.94 -15.11
N ALA A 172 3.76 -5.55 -16.38
CA ALA A 172 4.90 -5.69 -17.29
C ALA A 172 6.12 -4.87 -16.84
N LEU A 173 7.35 -5.39 -17.04
CA LEU A 173 8.60 -4.78 -16.57
C LEU A 173 8.76 -3.32 -16.99
N ARG A 174 8.45 -2.98 -18.25
CA ARG A 174 8.52 -1.60 -18.77
C ARG A 174 7.69 -0.62 -17.93
N LEU A 175 6.49 -1.04 -17.51
CA LEU A 175 5.59 -0.21 -16.72
C LEU A 175 6.06 -0.12 -15.26
N ARG A 176 6.60 -1.21 -14.70
CA ARG A 176 7.26 -1.16 -13.38
C ARG A 176 8.40 -0.15 -13.36
N ASN A 177 9.21 -0.12 -14.42
CA ASN A 177 10.31 0.83 -14.55
C ASN A 177 9.80 2.27 -14.67
N ALA A 178 8.69 2.51 -15.38
CA ALA A 178 8.07 3.83 -15.44
C ALA A 178 7.55 4.30 -14.06
N ARG A 179 6.88 3.41 -13.31
CA ARG A 179 6.44 3.71 -11.94
C ARG A 179 7.60 3.93 -10.99
N ARG A 180 8.67 3.12 -11.08
CA ARG A 180 9.93 3.33 -10.35
C ARG A 180 10.51 4.71 -10.64
N ALA A 181 10.66 5.07 -11.91
CA ALA A 181 11.21 6.36 -12.31
C ALA A 181 10.38 7.54 -11.76
N TRP A 182 9.06 7.40 -11.68
CA TRP A 182 8.20 8.38 -11.03
C TRP A 182 8.47 8.48 -9.51
N PHE A 183 8.64 7.34 -8.82
CA PHE A 183 8.95 7.29 -7.39
C PHE A 183 10.37 7.75 -7.04
N GLU A 184 11.32 7.60 -7.96
CA GLU A 184 12.70 8.09 -7.82
C GLU A 184 12.83 9.54 -8.36
N GLY A 185 11.77 10.04 -9.00
CA GLY A 185 11.68 11.35 -9.63
C GLY A 185 11.41 12.51 -8.67
N ALA A 186 11.28 13.70 -9.25
CA ALA A 186 11.07 14.97 -8.54
C ALA A 186 9.85 14.97 -7.62
N GLU A 187 8.86 14.16 -7.99
CA GLU A 187 7.58 14.01 -7.33
C GLU A 187 7.75 13.42 -5.93
N MET A 188 8.73 12.56 -5.72
CA MET A 188 8.93 11.85 -4.45
C MET A 188 10.29 12.12 -3.80
N ARG A 189 11.16 12.94 -4.41
CA ARG A 189 12.42 13.36 -3.81
C ARG A 189 12.23 13.97 -2.41
N GLY A 190 13.13 13.58 -1.50
CA GLY A 190 13.15 14.04 -0.11
C GLY A 190 12.37 13.10 0.82
N ALA A 191 12.01 13.61 2.00
CA ALA A 191 11.30 12.82 2.98
C ALA A 191 9.82 12.63 2.58
N THR A 192 9.35 11.38 2.57
CA THR A 192 7.96 11.02 2.23
C THR A 192 7.02 11.49 3.34
N PRO A 193 6.05 12.38 3.05
CA PRO A 193 5.16 12.89 4.08
C PRO A 193 4.14 11.82 4.49
N ILE A 194 3.89 11.63 5.79
CA ILE A 194 2.92 10.65 6.32
C ILE A 194 1.99 11.24 7.38
#